data_AF-A0A956SG49-F1
#
_entry.id   AF-A0A956SG49-F1
#
_cell.length_a   1.000
_cell.length_b   1.000
_cell.length_c   1.000
_cell.angle_alpha   90.00
_cell.angle_beta   90.00
_cell.angle_gamma   90.00
#
_symmetry.space_group_name_H-M   'P 1'
#
loop_
_entity.id
_entity.type
_entity.pdbx_description
1 polymer ?
#
loop_
_entity_poly.entity_id
_entity_poly.type
_entity_poly.pdbx_seq_one_letter_code
_entity_poly.pdbx_strand_id
1 'polypeptide(L)'
;MSGPTKDVSRRRIIGILALSLLAVGVLWLVVSKSDDQVSPPELSSDLWHERQGEREQLLFLTREARVHRAFGRGAGPDQYYDRYRVVQLDAQNGDVGAKVEIGDRPGNTAGPAILGVANHLLWLWNEGFEVRSLPDLEVVVRDDELRAANPEIAASLPTDPSFYIATSTFSGMVVRTTDGRYWQLDPGSRATGDDSAADLRLRPLDDRLRALSSRGTIEHAVTYCLAPPNTRASSRDFQTNASVQVPEFARRGGDRVVSEWFGLLSDEERSSLARWSGEPRSVTGSPWRALYKGECWVAQDSTASAGFPRSDLELDLTSLDPLGPPAFLAGGFLVEPATRDAWVLDSPRSFLILSRPSLAKEATWSLSRVDPDGAVLWRTDTGIQWLKHVTDGGESVVLGGYPDVLNLSRASYEVVLIAKRDGYALVHTVQTGETEVR
;
A
#
# COMPACT_ATOMS: atom_id res chain seq x y z
N MET A 1 50.33 -71.87 -11.30
CA MET A 1 50.17 -70.40 -11.34
C MET A 1 48.90 -70.06 -12.12
N SER A 2 47.74 -70.06 -11.47
CA SER A 2 46.47 -69.60 -12.05
C SER A 2 46.04 -68.37 -11.25
N GLY A 3 46.24 -67.20 -11.84
CA GLY A 3 46.03 -65.91 -11.17
C GLY A 3 44.54 -65.60 -10.97
N PRO A 4 44.09 -65.30 -9.74
CA PRO A 4 42.73 -64.87 -9.46
C PRO A 4 42.62 -63.34 -9.70
N THR A 5 42.52 -62.91 -10.96
CA THR A 5 42.42 -61.47 -11.29
C THR A 5 41.17 -61.08 -12.08
N LYS A 6 40.36 -62.03 -12.57
CA LYS A 6 39.19 -61.70 -13.41
C LYS A 6 37.92 -61.27 -12.67
N ASP A 7 37.74 -61.65 -11.41
CA ASP A 7 36.46 -61.43 -10.72
C ASP A 7 36.34 -60.04 -10.07
N VAL A 8 37.48 -59.42 -9.72
CA VAL A 8 37.52 -58.08 -9.13
C VAL A 8 37.17 -57.00 -10.16
N SER A 9 37.46 -57.21 -11.45
CA SER A 9 37.21 -56.20 -12.49
C SER A 9 35.72 -56.06 -12.82
N ARG A 10 34.94 -57.17 -12.83
CA ARG A 10 33.51 -57.14 -13.13
C ARG A 10 32.70 -56.41 -12.07
N ARG A 11 32.99 -56.64 -10.78
CA ARG A 11 32.30 -55.96 -9.68
C ARG A 11 32.53 -54.45 -9.69
N ARG A 12 33.74 -54.00 -10.05
CA ARG A 12 34.04 -52.57 -10.18
C ARG A 12 33.30 -51.91 -11.36
N ILE A 13 33.23 -52.59 -12.51
CA ILE A 13 32.50 -52.06 -13.68
C ILE A 13 31.00 -51.92 -13.37
N ILE A 14 30.39 -52.92 -12.74
CA ILE A 14 28.96 -52.87 -12.35
C ILE A 14 28.72 -51.74 -11.35
N GLY A 15 29.60 -51.58 -10.36
CA GLY A 15 29.51 -50.50 -9.37
C GLY A 15 29.57 -49.11 -10.01
N ILE A 16 30.50 -48.89 -10.95
CA ILE A 16 30.61 -47.60 -11.68
C ILE A 16 29.36 -47.34 -12.53
N LEU A 17 28.84 -48.36 -13.22
CA LEU A 17 27.68 -48.19 -14.10
C LEU A 17 26.40 -47.88 -13.30
N ALA A 18 26.22 -48.53 -12.15
CA ALA A 18 25.12 -48.22 -11.23
C ALA A 18 25.24 -46.80 -10.66
N LEU A 19 26.44 -46.39 -10.25
CA LEU A 19 26.68 -45.03 -9.74
C LEU A 19 26.44 -43.97 -10.82
N SER A 20 26.86 -44.22 -12.06
CA SER A 20 26.64 -43.32 -13.20
C SER A 20 25.16 -43.22 -13.55
N LEU A 21 24.40 -44.33 -13.52
CA LEU A 21 22.95 -44.29 -13.76
C LEU A 21 22.22 -43.55 -12.64
N LEU A 22 22.67 -43.68 -11.39
CA LEU A 22 22.09 -42.97 -10.26
C LEU A 22 22.41 -41.48 -10.33
N ALA A 23 23.65 -41.11 -10.69
CA ALA A 23 24.04 -39.74 -10.95
C ALA A 23 23.25 -39.11 -12.10
N VAL A 24 23.07 -39.83 -13.22
CA VAL A 24 22.23 -39.38 -14.34
C VAL A 24 20.77 -39.27 -13.94
N GLY A 25 20.24 -40.20 -13.13
CA GLY A 25 18.87 -40.15 -12.62
C GLY A 25 18.62 -38.95 -11.69
N VAL A 26 19.57 -38.67 -10.78
CA VAL A 26 19.53 -37.49 -9.90
C VAL A 26 19.67 -36.21 -10.72
N LEU A 27 20.61 -36.15 -11.67
CA LEU A 27 20.77 -35.00 -12.57
C LEU A 27 19.49 -34.77 -13.40
N TRP A 28 18.85 -35.83 -13.89
CA TRP A 28 17.60 -35.75 -14.63
C TRP A 28 16.43 -35.29 -13.74
N LEU A 29 16.36 -35.74 -12.49
CA LEU A 29 15.38 -35.25 -11.52
C LEU A 29 15.59 -33.77 -11.16
N VAL A 30 16.83 -33.31 -11.07
CA VAL A 30 17.16 -31.91 -10.80
C VAL A 30 16.89 -31.02 -12.02
N VAL A 31 17.15 -31.50 -13.24
CA VAL A 31 16.93 -30.74 -14.49
C VAL A 31 15.45 -30.75 -14.93
N SER A 32 14.66 -31.74 -14.55
CA SER A 32 13.28 -31.92 -15.04
C SER A 32 12.24 -30.97 -14.46
N LYS A 33 12.62 -30.07 -13.53
CA LYS A 33 11.76 -29.00 -13.04
C LYS A 33 12.54 -27.69 -12.95
N SER A 34 12.74 -27.01 -14.08
CA SER A 34 13.14 -25.61 -14.00
C SER A 34 11.95 -24.79 -13.51
N ASP A 35 12.16 -24.10 -12.39
CA ASP A 35 11.25 -23.07 -11.90
C ASP A 35 11.77 -21.72 -12.39
N ASP A 36 11.33 -21.33 -13.57
CA ASP A 36 11.82 -20.15 -14.26
C ASP A 36 10.94 -18.94 -13.91
N GLN A 37 11.59 -17.85 -13.54
CA GLN A 37 10.92 -16.56 -13.37
C GLN A 37 10.54 -16.00 -14.75
N VAL A 38 9.26 -15.68 -14.94
CA VAL A 38 8.72 -15.12 -16.20
C VAL A 38 8.81 -13.59 -16.19
N SER A 39 8.55 -12.97 -15.04
CA SER A 39 8.64 -11.52 -14.83
C SER A 39 9.26 -11.17 -13.47
N PRO A 40 9.88 -10.00 -13.32
CA PRO A 40 10.20 -9.43 -12.01
C PRO A 40 8.96 -9.44 -11.11
N PRO A 41 9.08 -9.63 -9.78
CA PRO A 41 7.91 -9.48 -8.92
C PRO A 41 7.36 -8.06 -8.99
N GLU A 42 6.06 -7.95 -8.84
CA GLU A 42 5.31 -6.71 -8.91
C GLU A 42 4.61 -6.49 -7.57
N LEU A 43 4.40 -5.23 -7.17
CA LEU A 43 3.57 -4.92 -6.02
C LEU A 43 2.11 -5.34 -6.28
N SER A 44 1.60 -6.28 -5.49
CA SER A 44 0.24 -6.84 -5.63
C SER A 44 -0.75 -6.38 -4.57
N SER A 45 -0.31 -5.61 -3.57
CA SER A 45 -1.17 -4.99 -2.55
C SER A 45 -0.93 -3.48 -2.44
N ASP A 46 -1.70 -2.81 -1.60
CA ASP A 46 -1.32 -1.50 -1.07
C ASP A 46 -0.07 -1.60 -0.19
N LEU A 47 0.59 -0.46 0.01
CA LEU A 47 1.62 -0.27 1.03
C LEU A 47 0.95 -0.01 2.37
N TRP A 48 1.29 -0.83 3.37
CA TRP A 48 0.84 -0.67 4.74
C TRP A 48 1.97 -0.14 5.60
N HIS A 49 1.65 0.70 6.57
CA HIS A 49 2.60 1.26 7.52
C HIS A 49 2.22 0.86 8.93
N GLU A 50 3.21 0.51 9.74
CA GLU A 50 3.05 0.26 11.16
C GLU A 50 4.26 0.78 11.94
N ARG A 51 3.99 1.32 13.12
CA ARG A 51 5.02 1.74 14.05
C ARG A 51 5.10 0.78 15.23
N GLN A 52 6.25 0.16 15.43
CA GLN A 52 6.56 -0.71 16.57
C GLN A 52 7.65 -0.07 17.43
N GLY A 53 7.23 0.65 18.47
CA GLY A 53 8.14 1.45 19.30
C GLY A 53 8.75 2.62 18.50
N GLU A 54 10.07 2.59 18.33
CA GLU A 54 10.81 3.57 17.52
C GLU A 54 11.00 3.16 16.06
N ARG A 55 10.67 1.90 15.71
CA ARG A 55 10.79 1.40 14.35
C ARG A 55 9.51 1.66 13.58
N GLU A 56 9.65 2.23 12.39
CA GLU A 56 8.57 2.43 11.44
C GLU A 56 8.79 1.43 10.30
N GLN A 57 7.74 0.73 9.90
CA GLN A 57 7.85 -0.39 8.97
C GLN A 57 6.83 -0.26 7.85
N LEU A 58 7.24 -0.64 6.65
CA LEU A 58 6.40 -0.76 5.48
C LEU A 58 6.18 -2.22 5.13
N LEU A 59 4.93 -2.59 4.89
CA LEU A 59 4.52 -3.96 4.61
C LEU A 59 3.75 -4.02 3.30
N PHE A 60 4.08 -4.98 2.45
CA PHE A 60 3.37 -5.19 1.21
C PHE A 60 3.54 -6.59 0.65
N LEU A 61 2.64 -6.96 -0.27
CA LEU A 61 2.72 -8.19 -1.04
C LEU A 61 3.38 -7.93 -2.40
N THR A 62 4.27 -8.83 -2.77
CA THR A 62 4.80 -8.96 -4.12
C THR A 62 4.21 -10.19 -4.79
N ARG A 63 3.97 -10.10 -6.10
CA ARG A 63 3.55 -11.20 -6.98
C ARG A 63 4.61 -11.41 -8.05
N GLU A 64 5.14 -12.62 -8.15
CA GLU A 64 6.13 -13.02 -9.15
C GLU A 64 5.52 -14.04 -10.11
N ALA A 65 5.43 -13.73 -11.40
CA ALA A 65 4.99 -14.71 -12.39
C ALA A 65 6.13 -15.70 -12.67
N ARG A 66 5.83 -16.99 -12.55
CA ARG A 66 6.78 -18.11 -12.70
C ARG A 66 6.21 -19.19 -13.62
N VAL A 67 7.08 -20.02 -14.15
CA VAL A 67 6.72 -21.15 -15.00
C VAL A 67 7.53 -22.37 -14.64
N HIS A 68 6.84 -23.48 -14.39
CA HIS A 68 7.47 -24.79 -14.41
C HIS A 68 7.54 -25.28 -15.85
N ARG A 69 8.75 -25.29 -16.43
CA ARG A 69 8.94 -25.81 -17.79
C ARG A 69 9.04 -27.31 -17.79
N ALA A 70 8.29 -27.94 -18.67
CA ALA A 70 8.29 -29.38 -18.80
C ALA A 70 9.33 -29.79 -19.87
N PHE A 71 10.40 -30.49 -19.47
CA PHE A 71 11.41 -30.97 -20.41
C PHE A 71 11.19 -32.42 -20.83
N GLY A 72 11.29 -32.70 -22.13
CA GLY A 72 11.36 -34.05 -22.68
C GLY A 72 10.20 -34.44 -23.60
N ARG A 73 10.38 -35.57 -24.30
CA ARG A 73 9.37 -36.10 -25.23
C ARG A 73 8.22 -36.71 -24.42
N GLY A 74 7.08 -36.03 -24.39
CA GLY A 74 5.91 -36.42 -23.58
C GLY A 74 5.77 -35.68 -22.26
N ALA A 75 6.58 -34.63 -22.02
CA ALA A 75 6.36 -33.73 -20.90
C ALA A 75 5.01 -33.00 -21.06
N GLY A 76 4.33 -32.71 -19.94
CA GLY A 76 3.07 -31.95 -19.95
C GLY A 76 3.24 -30.52 -20.45
N PRO A 77 2.16 -29.72 -20.53
CA PRO A 77 2.31 -28.29 -20.83
C PRO A 77 3.07 -27.57 -19.71
N ASP A 78 3.76 -26.49 -20.08
CA ASP A 78 4.33 -25.53 -19.12
C ASP A 78 3.24 -25.05 -18.15
N GLN A 79 3.56 -25.05 -16.86
CA GLN A 79 2.62 -24.64 -15.82
C GLN A 79 2.98 -23.26 -15.30
N TYR A 80 2.16 -22.27 -15.66
CA TYR A 80 2.30 -20.89 -15.20
C TYR A 80 1.61 -20.70 -13.85
N TYR A 81 2.31 -20.04 -12.94
CA TYR A 81 1.82 -19.76 -11.60
C TYR A 81 2.41 -18.44 -11.08
N ASP A 82 1.78 -17.89 -10.05
CA ASP A 82 2.19 -16.67 -9.38
C ASP A 82 2.68 -17.02 -7.98
N ARG A 83 3.91 -16.62 -7.64
CA ARG A 83 4.47 -16.73 -6.29
C ARG A 83 4.26 -15.44 -5.52
N TYR A 84 3.68 -15.53 -4.34
CA TYR A 84 3.42 -14.36 -3.50
C TYR A 84 4.35 -14.32 -2.29
N ARG A 85 4.86 -13.13 -1.99
CA ARG A 85 5.68 -12.89 -0.80
C ARG A 85 5.25 -11.63 -0.07
N VAL A 86 5.21 -11.69 1.26
CA VAL A 86 5.17 -10.49 2.09
C VAL A 86 6.60 -9.97 2.22
N VAL A 87 6.76 -8.68 2.03
CA VAL A 87 8.01 -7.95 2.25
C VAL A 87 7.76 -6.91 3.34
N GLN A 88 8.67 -6.86 4.29
CA GLN A 88 8.76 -5.86 5.34
C GLN A 88 10.01 -5.02 5.12
N LEU A 89 9.85 -3.71 5.02
CA LEU A 89 10.94 -2.74 4.95
C LEU A 89 10.93 -1.87 6.21
N ASP A 90 12.09 -1.41 6.63
CA ASP A 90 12.20 -0.30 7.56
C ASP A 90 11.86 1.02 6.82
N ALA A 91 10.95 1.82 7.35
CA ALA A 91 10.46 3.05 6.70
C ALA A 91 11.42 4.24 6.84
N GLN A 92 12.46 4.13 7.66
CA GLN A 92 13.45 5.19 7.84
C GLN A 92 14.60 5.02 6.84
N ASN A 93 15.07 3.79 6.67
CA ASN A 93 16.26 3.51 5.88
C ASN A 93 16.04 2.53 4.71
N GLY A 94 14.81 2.03 4.51
CA GLY A 94 14.41 1.12 3.44
C GLY A 94 15.07 -0.26 3.44
N ASP A 95 15.76 -0.63 4.52
CA ASP A 95 16.34 -1.97 4.67
C ASP A 95 15.24 -3.04 4.69
N VAL A 96 15.49 -4.16 4.02
CA VAL A 96 14.58 -5.31 4.07
C VAL A 96 14.72 -6.01 5.41
N GLY A 97 13.67 -5.95 6.24
CA GLY A 97 13.61 -6.64 7.53
C GLY A 97 13.34 -8.13 7.34
N ALA A 98 12.12 -8.47 6.89
CA ALA A 98 11.69 -9.83 6.65
C ALA A 98 11.08 -9.98 5.25
N LYS A 99 11.27 -11.15 4.65
CA LYS A 99 10.67 -11.54 3.37
C LYS A 99 10.22 -12.98 3.45
N VAL A 100 8.90 -13.21 3.42
CA VAL A 100 8.32 -14.54 3.60
C VAL A 100 7.42 -14.92 2.44
N GLU A 101 7.60 -16.13 1.93
CA GLU A 101 6.73 -16.72 0.92
C GLU A 101 5.39 -17.12 1.53
N ILE A 102 4.32 -16.63 0.91
CA ILE A 102 2.93 -16.88 1.34
C ILE A 102 2.35 -18.09 0.60
N GLY A 103 2.80 -18.30 -0.64
CA GLY A 103 2.48 -19.47 -1.43
C GLY A 103 2.45 -19.20 -2.92
N ASP A 104 2.28 -20.30 -3.66
CA ASP A 104 2.17 -20.33 -5.11
C ASP A 104 0.71 -20.52 -5.53
N ARG A 105 0.28 -19.80 -6.56
CA ARG A 105 -1.10 -19.80 -7.08
C ARG A 105 -1.12 -20.07 -8.57
N PRO A 106 -2.06 -20.85 -9.12
CA PRO A 106 -2.24 -20.91 -10.56
C PRO A 106 -2.46 -19.50 -11.13
N GLY A 107 -1.85 -19.20 -12.28
CA GLY A 107 -2.00 -17.89 -12.92
C GLY A 107 -3.48 -17.54 -13.14
N ASN A 108 -3.83 -16.26 -13.01
CA ASN A 108 -5.20 -15.72 -13.09
C ASN A 108 -6.16 -16.09 -11.94
N THR A 109 -5.67 -16.66 -10.83
CA THR A 109 -6.47 -16.79 -9.61
C THR A 109 -6.31 -15.54 -8.73
N ALA A 110 -7.30 -15.27 -7.87
CA ALA A 110 -7.19 -14.18 -6.91
C ALA A 110 -6.01 -14.48 -5.95
N GLY A 111 -5.06 -13.54 -5.89
CA GLY A 111 -3.92 -13.63 -4.99
C GLY A 111 -4.29 -13.36 -3.53
N PRO A 112 -3.35 -13.58 -2.61
CA PRO A 112 -3.50 -13.13 -1.24
C PRO A 112 -3.66 -11.60 -1.16
N ALA A 113 -4.29 -11.13 -0.09
CA ALA A 113 -4.51 -9.72 0.19
C ALA A 113 -4.10 -9.38 1.63
N ILE A 114 -3.58 -8.17 1.84
CA ILE A 114 -3.41 -7.63 3.19
C ILE A 114 -4.75 -7.00 3.60
N LEU A 115 -5.34 -7.53 4.68
CA LEU A 115 -6.57 -7.03 5.29
C LEU A 115 -6.30 -5.82 6.20
N GLY A 116 -5.07 -5.70 6.68
CA GLY A 116 -4.53 -4.54 7.34
C GLY A 116 -3.44 -4.87 8.36
N VAL A 117 -3.03 -3.86 9.09
CA VAL A 117 -2.04 -3.98 10.17
C VAL A 117 -2.63 -3.37 11.43
N ALA A 118 -2.61 -4.13 12.53
CA ALA A 118 -3.13 -3.68 13.81
C ALA A 118 -2.47 -4.47 14.95
N ASN A 119 -2.14 -3.81 16.05
CA ASN A 119 -1.47 -4.39 17.22
C ASN A 119 -0.18 -5.14 16.86
N HIS A 120 0.64 -4.58 15.97
CA HIS A 120 1.87 -5.22 15.51
C HIS A 120 1.67 -6.61 14.86
N LEU A 121 0.47 -6.83 14.31
CA LEU A 121 0.11 -8.03 13.58
C LEU A 121 -0.27 -7.66 12.15
N LEU A 122 0.23 -8.45 11.21
CA LEU A 122 -0.15 -8.40 9.81
C LEU A 122 -1.33 -9.35 9.59
N TRP A 123 -2.42 -8.80 9.10
CA TRP A 123 -3.65 -9.54 8.84
C TRP A 123 -3.75 -9.80 7.34
N LEU A 124 -3.85 -11.07 6.98
CA LEU A 124 -3.80 -11.55 5.60
C LEU A 124 -5.04 -12.36 5.26
N TRP A 125 -5.39 -12.31 3.98
CA TRP A 125 -6.26 -13.28 3.34
C TRP A 125 -5.44 -14.12 2.38
N ASN A 126 -5.35 -15.42 2.62
CA ASN A 126 -4.64 -16.38 1.79
C ASN A 126 -5.41 -17.70 1.77
N GLU A 127 -6.41 -17.82 0.87
CA GLU A 127 -7.42 -18.91 0.88
C GLU A 127 -8.25 -19.01 2.16
N GLY A 128 -8.16 -18.01 3.00
CA GLY A 128 -8.73 -17.95 4.32
C GLY A 128 -7.99 -16.90 5.14
N PHE A 129 -8.50 -16.69 6.33
CA PHE A 129 -7.89 -15.82 7.31
C PHE A 129 -6.51 -16.31 7.78
N GLU A 130 -5.54 -15.40 7.87
CA GLU A 130 -4.21 -15.68 8.42
C GLU A 130 -3.66 -14.45 9.14
N VAL A 131 -3.08 -14.63 10.33
CA VAL A 131 -2.43 -13.55 11.10
C VAL A 131 -0.96 -13.88 11.25
N ARG A 132 -0.11 -12.88 11.02
CA ARG A 132 1.32 -12.98 11.22
C ARG A 132 1.86 -11.94 12.19
N SER A 133 2.88 -12.34 12.94
CA SER A 133 3.68 -11.50 13.82
C SER A 133 4.55 -10.54 12.98
N LEU A 134 4.62 -9.25 13.27
CA LEU A 134 5.47 -8.34 12.49
C LEU A 134 6.98 -8.49 12.67
N PRO A 135 7.52 -8.86 13.84
CA PRO A 135 8.98 -9.01 13.98
C PRO A 135 9.62 -10.01 13.00
N ASP A 136 8.92 -11.08 12.64
CA ASP A 136 9.48 -12.23 11.90
C ASP A 136 8.53 -12.78 10.82
N LEU A 137 7.30 -12.27 10.73
CA LEU A 137 6.24 -12.76 9.86
C LEU A 137 5.86 -14.23 10.13
N GLU A 138 6.06 -14.71 11.35
CA GLU A 138 5.57 -16.03 11.78
C GLU A 138 4.05 -16.06 11.89
N VAL A 139 3.43 -17.20 11.54
CA VAL A 139 1.97 -17.36 11.58
C VAL A 139 1.51 -17.55 13.03
N VAL A 140 0.65 -16.65 13.50
CA VAL A 140 0.09 -16.64 14.86
C VAL A 140 -1.30 -17.27 14.90
N VAL A 141 -2.10 -17.06 13.85
CA VAL A 141 -3.47 -17.57 13.76
C VAL A 141 -3.80 -17.95 12.32
N ARG A 142 -4.55 -19.04 12.16
CA ARG A 142 -5.12 -19.50 10.90
C ARG A 142 -6.65 -19.55 10.95
N ASP A 143 -7.29 -19.55 9.79
CA ASP A 143 -8.75 -19.59 9.63
C ASP A 143 -9.39 -20.79 10.33
N ASP A 144 -8.76 -21.97 10.24
CA ASP A 144 -9.24 -23.20 10.86
C ASP A 144 -9.19 -23.11 12.40
N GLU A 145 -8.12 -22.55 12.97
CA GLU A 145 -8.02 -22.26 14.40
C GLU A 145 -9.09 -21.24 14.84
N LEU A 146 -9.30 -20.17 14.07
CA LEU A 146 -10.32 -19.16 14.36
C LEU A 146 -11.72 -19.78 14.37
N ARG A 147 -12.05 -20.61 13.37
CA ARG A 147 -13.34 -21.30 13.30
C ARG A 147 -13.52 -22.31 14.43
N ALA A 148 -12.48 -23.06 14.77
CA ALA A 148 -12.51 -24.03 15.87
C ALA A 148 -12.72 -23.34 17.23
N ALA A 149 -12.16 -22.15 17.42
CA ALA A 149 -12.31 -21.38 18.65
C ALA A 149 -13.70 -20.70 18.80
N ASN A 150 -14.46 -20.54 17.71
CA ASN A 150 -15.74 -19.83 17.66
C ASN A 150 -16.85 -20.65 16.98
N PRO A 151 -17.18 -21.86 17.48
CA PRO A 151 -18.13 -22.76 16.83
C PRO A 151 -19.54 -22.15 16.65
N GLU A 152 -19.94 -21.24 17.53
CA GLU A 152 -21.25 -20.57 17.51
C GLU A 152 -21.46 -19.64 16.30
N ILE A 153 -20.37 -19.14 15.71
CA ILE A 153 -20.41 -18.25 14.54
C ILE A 153 -19.62 -18.76 13.35
N ALA A 154 -18.91 -19.88 13.47
CA ALA A 154 -18.09 -20.46 12.40
C ALA A 154 -18.85 -20.64 11.07
N ALA A 155 -20.14 -20.99 11.13
CA ALA A 155 -21.00 -21.12 9.96
C ALA A 155 -21.41 -19.78 9.32
N SER A 156 -21.33 -18.69 10.07
CA SER A 156 -21.64 -17.32 9.63
C SER A 156 -20.41 -16.50 9.22
N LEU A 157 -19.20 -17.02 9.45
CA LEU A 157 -17.96 -16.37 9.05
C LEU A 157 -17.80 -16.41 7.52
N PRO A 158 -17.70 -15.24 6.85
CA PRO A 158 -17.63 -15.16 5.38
C PRO A 158 -16.37 -15.82 4.82
N THR A 159 -16.43 -16.20 3.54
CA THR A 159 -15.27 -16.69 2.77
C THR A 159 -14.73 -15.63 1.81
N ASP A 160 -15.20 -14.39 1.93
CA ASP A 160 -14.82 -13.27 1.07
C ASP A 160 -14.03 -12.26 1.93
N PRO A 161 -12.81 -11.87 1.51
CA PRO A 161 -11.97 -10.93 2.26
C PRO A 161 -12.61 -9.57 2.48
N SER A 162 -13.55 -9.14 1.64
CA SER A 162 -14.20 -7.82 1.75
C SER A 162 -15.05 -7.63 3.02
N PHE A 163 -15.32 -8.71 3.75
CA PHE A 163 -16.03 -8.68 5.04
C PHE A 163 -15.09 -8.53 6.24
N TYR A 164 -13.78 -8.52 6.01
CA TYR A 164 -12.76 -8.47 7.05
C TYR A 164 -11.93 -7.20 6.90
N ILE A 165 -11.57 -6.61 8.03
CA ILE A 165 -10.61 -5.50 8.05
C ILE A 165 -9.86 -5.44 9.36
N ALA A 166 -8.55 -5.26 9.27
CA ALA A 166 -7.74 -4.91 10.43
C ALA A 166 -7.54 -3.41 10.54
N THR A 167 -7.72 -2.88 11.75
CA THR A 167 -7.56 -1.46 12.03
C THR A 167 -7.00 -1.22 13.43
N SER A 168 -6.12 -0.23 13.55
CA SER A 168 -5.61 0.25 14.83
C SER A 168 -6.71 0.85 15.71
N THR A 169 -7.80 1.36 15.12
CA THR A 169 -8.96 1.94 15.86
C THR A 169 -9.56 0.94 16.85
N PHE A 170 -9.64 -0.32 16.44
CA PHE A 170 -10.13 -1.41 17.29
C PHE A 170 -9.01 -2.29 17.81
N SER A 171 -7.74 -1.94 17.58
CA SER A 171 -6.62 -2.77 18.04
C SER A 171 -6.79 -4.23 17.58
N GLY A 172 -7.12 -4.45 16.30
CA GLY A 172 -7.36 -5.81 15.78
C GLY A 172 -8.21 -5.84 14.53
N MET A 173 -8.82 -6.99 14.27
CA MET A 173 -9.71 -7.19 13.13
C MET A 173 -11.17 -7.04 13.50
N VAL A 174 -11.92 -6.41 12.60
CA VAL A 174 -13.38 -6.43 12.56
C VAL A 174 -13.83 -7.33 11.41
N VAL A 175 -14.77 -8.22 11.70
CA VAL A 175 -15.45 -9.05 10.69
C VAL A 175 -16.94 -8.78 10.71
N ARG A 176 -17.53 -8.63 9.53
CA ARG A 176 -18.98 -8.63 9.34
C ARG A 176 -19.44 -10.03 8.97
N THR A 177 -20.21 -10.70 9.81
CA THR A 177 -20.75 -12.02 9.52
C THR A 177 -21.85 -11.97 8.45
N THR A 178 -22.15 -13.11 7.83
CA THR A 178 -23.17 -13.20 6.77
C THR A 178 -24.59 -12.87 7.25
N ASP A 179 -24.83 -12.93 8.57
CA ASP A 179 -26.06 -12.47 9.22
C ASP A 179 -26.08 -10.95 9.50
N GLY A 180 -25.02 -10.24 9.12
CA GLY A 180 -24.91 -8.78 9.21
C GLY A 180 -24.36 -8.23 10.53
N ARG A 181 -24.02 -9.08 11.50
CA ARG A 181 -23.43 -8.65 12.79
C ARG A 181 -21.94 -8.36 12.65
N TYR A 182 -21.41 -7.56 13.57
CA TYR A 182 -19.99 -7.23 13.61
C TYR A 182 -19.31 -7.87 14.81
N TRP A 183 -18.15 -8.46 14.57
CA TRP A 183 -17.34 -9.10 15.58
C TRP A 183 -15.92 -8.56 15.52
N GLN A 184 -15.25 -8.54 16.67
CA GLN A 184 -13.88 -8.10 16.83
C GLN A 184 -12.99 -9.26 17.27
N LEU A 185 -11.83 -9.40 16.62
CA LEU A 185 -10.74 -10.28 17.03
C LEU A 185 -9.52 -9.43 17.43
N ASP A 186 -8.97 -9.69 18.61
CA ASP A 186 -7.70 -9.12 19.07
C ASP A 186 -6.81 -10.26 19.60
N PRO A 187 -5.84 -10.75 18.80
CA PRO A 187 -4.95 -11.84 19.18
C PRO A 187 -3.67 -11.32 19.87
N GLY A 188 -3.64 -10.06 20.33
CA GLY A 188 -2.42 -9.38 20.78
C GLY A 188 -1.61 -10.12 21.85
N SER A 189 -2.23 -10.88 22.74
CA SER A 189 -1.53 -11.65 23.78
C SER A 189 -0.78 -12.87 23.24
N ARG A 190 -1.29 -13.53 22.18
CA ARG A 190 -0.56 -14.61 21.48
C ARG A 190 0.73 -14.12 20.82
N ALA A 191 0.71 -12.90 20.28
CA ALA A 191 1.90 -12.27 19.71
C ALA A 191 3.04 -12.10 20.73
N THR A 192 2.70 -12.04 22.02
CA THR A 192 3.67 -11.92 23.14
C THR A 192 4.08 -13.26 23.73
N GLY A 193 3.68 -14.39 23.12
CA GLY A 193 4.00 -15.74 23.57
C GLY A 193 3.05 -16.32 24.61
N ASP A 194 1.91 -15.66 24.88
CA ASP A 194 0.85 -16.24 25.72
C ASP A 194 -0.09 -17.08 24.87
N ASP A 195 -0.01 -18.41 24.98
CA ASP A 195 -0.73 -19.34 24.10
C ASP A 195 -2.19 -19.60 24.56
N SER A 196 -2.83 -18.58 25.12
CA SER A 196 -4.19 -18.69 25.67
C SER A 196 -5.23 -18.81 24.55
N ALA A 197 -6.00 -19.91 24.55
CA ALA A 197 -7.15 -20.10 23.66
C ALA A 197 -8.25 -19.03 23.81
N ALA A 198 -8.23 -18.22 24.88
CA ALA A 198 -9.17 -17.12 25.07
C ALA A 198 -8.98 -15.98 24.05
N ASP A 199 -7.81 -15.91 23.42
CA ASP A 199 -7.39 -14.80 22.57
C ASP A 199 -7.90 -14.92 21.14
N LEU A 200 -8.39 -16.10 20.77
CA LEU A 200 -9.04 -16.33 19.49
C LEU A 200 -10.55 -16.09 19.50
N ARG A 201 -11.13 -15.71 20.64
CA ARG A 201 -12.57 -15.51 20.74
C ARG A 201 -13.01 -14.18 20.16
N LEU A 202 -13.84 -14.27 19.13
CA LEU A 202 -14.54 -13.15 18.54
C LEU A 202 -15.53 -12.57 19.54
N ARG A 203 -15.48 -11.25 19.73
CA ARG A 203 -16.36 -10.52 20.65
C ARG A 203 -17.36 -9.70 19.85
N PRO A 204 -18.65 -9.67 20.20
CA PRO A 204 -19.60 -8.78 19.54
C PRO A 204 -19.13 -7.33 19.64
N LEU A 205 -19.10 -6.62 18.50
CA LEU A 205 -18.64 -5.24 18.44
C LEU A 205 -19.81 -4.23 18.59
N ASP A 206 -21.04 -4.72 18.65
CA ASP A 206 -22.29 -3.94 18.62
C ASP A 206 -22.34 -2.83 19.69
N ASP A 207 -21.86 -3.07 20.90
CA ASP A 207 -21.90 -2.08 21.99
C ASP A 207 -20.90 -0.93 21.77
N ARG A 208 -19.73 -1.22 21.18
CA ARG A 208 -18.72 -0.20 20.84
C ARG A 208 -19.10 0.57 19.58
N LEU A 209 -19.65 -0.11 18.56
CA LEU A 209 -20.13 0.56 17.35
C LEU A 209 -21.30 1.49 17.65
N ARG A 210 -22.20 1.16 18.58
CA ARG A 210 -23.26 2.07 19.03
C ARG A 210 -22.74 3.37 19.63
N ALA A 211 -21.62 3.31 20.36
CA ALA A 211 -20.96 4.49 20.91
C ALA A 211 -20.32 5.36 19.80
N LEU A 212 -19.81 4.76 18.72
CA LEU A 212 -19.26 5.47 17.56
C LEU A 212 -20.36 5.98 16.61
N SER A 213 -21.48 5.28 16.51
CA SER A 213 -22.61 5.59 15.63
C SER A 213 -23.50 6.72 16.14
N SER A 214 -23.23 7.31 17.31
CA SER A 214 -23.89 8.57 17.71
C SER A 214 -23.59 9.73 16.74
N ARG A 215 -22.70 9.52 15.75
CA ARG A 215 -22.34 10.44 14.66
C ARG A 215 -22.76 9.99 13.24
N GLY A 216 -23.50 8.88 13.07
CA GLY A 216 -23.92 8.38 11.74
C GLY A 216 -24.35 6.90 11.74
N THR A 217 -24.75 6.33 10.59
CA THR A 217 -25.08 4.89 10.51
C THR A 217 -23.83 4.04 10.78
N ILE A 218 -24.00 2.84 11.34
CA ILE A 218 -22.90 1.89 11.59
C ILE A 218 -22.10 1.65 10.31
N GLU A 219 -22.78 1.53 9.17
CA GLU A 219 -22.15 1.40 7.85
C GLU A 219 -21.30 2.61 7.47
N HIS A 220 -21.66 3.81 7.92
CA HIS A 220 -20.87 5.04 7.71
C HIS A 220 -19.65 5.07 8.63
N ALA A 221 -19.78 4.68 9.90
CA ALA A 221 -18.66 4.59 10.84
C ALA A 221 -17.66 3.51 10.40
N VAL A 222 -18.16 2.36 9.95
CA VAL A 222 -17.40 1.28 9.32
C VAL A 222 -16.77 1.81 8.02
N THR A 223 -17.51 2.46 7.13
CA THR A 223 -16.97 2.99 5.87
C THR A 223 -15.89 4.08 6.06
N TYR A 224 -16.02 4.95 7.06
CA TYR A 224 -15.08 6.06 7.31
C TYR A 224 -13.89 5.65 8.17
N CYS A 225 -14.06 4.73 9.12
CA CYS A 225 -12.96 4.23 9.95
C CYS A 225 -12.24 3.02 9.33
N LEU A 226 -12.88 2.34 8.37
CA LEU A 226 -12.43 1.05 7.81
C LEU A 226 -12.29 1.04 6.28
N ALA A 227 -12.23 2.18 5.60
CA ALA A 227 -11.61 2.17 4.27
C ALA A 227 -10.11 2.36 4.49
N PRO A 228 -9.23 1.43 4.07
CA PRO A 228 -7.85 1.82 3.79
C PRO A 228 -7.95 3.05 2.89
N PRO A 229 -7.24 4.15 3.19
CA PRO A 229 -7.48 5.42 2.51
C PRO A 229 -7.32 5.35 0.97
N ASN A 230 -6.76 4.25 0.46
CA ASN A 230 -6.43 4.00 -0.93
C ASN A 230 -7.44 3.11 -1.72
N THR A 231 -8.43 2.47 -1.08
CA THR A 231 -9.23 1.39 -1.73
C THR A 231 -10.40 1.82 -2.62
N ARG A 232 -10.71 3.11 -2.75
CA ARG A 232 -11.88 3.58 -3.53
C ARG A 232 -11.59 4.17 -4.90
N ALA A 233 -10.34 4.28 -5.33
CA ALA A 233 -10.03 4.70 -6.69
C ALA A 233 -10.22 3.52 -7.66
N SER A 234 -11.46 3.35 -8.13
CA SER A 234 -11.79 2.38 -9.18
C SER A 234 -10.89 2.61 -10.41
N SER A 235 -10.44 1.50 -11.02
CA SER A 235 -9.45 1.37 -12.11
C SER A 235 -9.65 2.22 -13.38
N ARG A 236 -10.62 3.15 -13.42
CA ARG A 236 -11.00 3.93 -14.60
C ARG A 236 -10.70 5.43 -14.53
N ASP A 237 -10.43 6.01 -13.36
CA ASP A 237 -10.12 7.46 -13.23
C ASP A 237 -8.60 7.77 -13.22
N PHE A 238 -7.80 6.82 -13.69
CA PHE A 238 -6.33 6.74 -13.56
C PHE A 238 -5.53 7.78 -14.37
N GLN A 239 -6.20 8.71 -15.05
CA GLN A 239 -5.53 9.85 -15.70
C GLN A 239 -5.48 11.10 -14.82
N THR A 240 -6.22 11.12 -13.71
CA THR A 240 -6.12 12.19 -12.71
C THR A 240 -5.65 11.58 -11.39
N ASN A 241 -4.47 11.97 -10.93
CA ASN A 241 -3.92 11.65 -9.59
C ASN A 241 -4.74 12.26 -8.43
N ALA A 242 -6.05 12.48 -8.62
CA ALA A 242 -6.94 13.18 -7.71
C ALA A 242 -7.12 12.47 -6.35
N SER A 243 -6.74 11.18 -6.24
CA SER A 243 -6.70 10.47 -4.96
C SER A 243 -5.47 10.78 -4.12
N VAL A 244 -4.41 11.34 -4.72
CA VAL A 244 -3.11 11.62 -4.09
C VAL A 244 -2.84 13.13 -4.02
N GLN A 245 -3.47 13.89 -4.90
CA GLN A 245 -3.33 15.33 -4.99
C GLN A 245 -4.68 16.04 -4.84
N VAL A 246 -4.69 17.11 -4.06
CA VAL A 246 -5.78 18.10 -4.08
C VAL A 246 -5.29 19.41 -4.67
N PRO A 247 -6.11 20.11 -5.46
CA PRO A 247 -5.75 21.42 -5.98
C PRO A 247 -5.84 22.51 -4.90
N GLU A 248 -6.66 22.31 -3.87
CA GLU A 248 -7.01 23.35 -2.89
C GLU A 248 -7.29 22.73 -1.53
N PHE A 249 -6.98 23.45 -0.44
CA PHE A 249 -7.39 23.09 0.92
C PHE A 249 -7.49 24.34 1.80
N ALA A 250 -8.25 24.25 2.90
CA ALA A 250 -8.33 25.32 3.88
C ALA A 250 -8.04 24.80 5.29
N ARG A 251 -7.33 25.61 6.08
CA ARG A 251 -6.97 25.26 7.45
C ARG A 251 -7.94 25.89 8.44
N ARG A 252 -8.57 25.05 9.28
CA ARG A 252 -9.41 25.52 10.38
C ARG A 252 -8.54 26.10 11.50
N GLY A 253 -8.75 27.37 11.84
CA GLY A 253 -8.16 28.02 13.01
C GLY A 253 -9.16 28.07 14.15
N GLY A 254 -8.94 27.25 15.20
CA GLY A 254 -9.74 27.32 16.44
C GLY A 254 -11.27 27.34 16.24
N ASP A 255 -11.97 27.89 17.22
CA ASP A 255 -13.37 27.56 17.47
C ASP A 255 -14.42 28.27 16.59
N ARG A 256 -14.07 28.79 15.38
CA ARG A 256 -15.03 29.15 14.29
C ARG A 256 -14.48 29.89 13.07
N VAL A 257 -13.17 30.14 12.94
CA VAL A 257 -12.62 30.92 11.80
C VAL A 257 -11.60 30.09 11.04
N VAL A 258 -11.95 29.64 9.83
CA VAL A 258 -10.98 29.08 8.90
C VAL A 258 -10.13 30.25 8.42
N SER A 259 -8.88 30.42 8.86
CA SER A 259 -8.14 31.67 8.64
C SER A 259 -7.37 31.72 7.33
N GLU A 260 -7.03 30.57 6.76
CA GLU A 260 -6.16 30.50 5.58
C GLU A 260 -6.60 29.39 4.62
N TRP A 261 -6.73 29.74 3.35
CA TRP A 261 -6.94 28.85 2.22
C TRP A 261 -5.69 28.88 1.33
N PHE A 262 -5.35 27.72 0.78
CA PHE A 262 -4.26 27.56 -0.18
C PHE A 262 -4.78 26.84 -1.42
N GLY A 263 -4.37 27.32 -2.59
CA GLY A 263 -4.76 26.75 -3.88
C GLY A 263 -3.59 26.69 -4.86
N LEU A 264 -3.45 25.59 -5.57
CA LEU A 264 -2.58 25.43 -6.74
C LEU A 264 -3.46 25.52 -7.99
N LEU A 265 -3.58 26.73 -8.55
CA LEU A 265 -4.55 27.02 -9.61
C LEU A 265 -3.88 27.49 -10.90
N SER A 266 -4.49 27.17 -12.03
CA SER A 266 -4.24 27.89 -13.28
C SER A 266 -4.90 29.28 -13.23
N ASP A 267 -4.52 30.18 -14.13
CA ASP A 267 -5.14 31.51 -14.24
C ASP A 267 -6.64 31.40 -14.58
N GLU A 268 -7.02 30.40 -15.38
CA GLU A 268 -8.42 30.13 -15.71
C GLU A 268 -9.21 29.60 -14.50
N GLU A 269 -8.63 28.68 -13.73
CA GLU A 269 -9.24 28.17 -12.50
C GLU A 269 -9.39 29.27 -11.45
N ARG A 270 -8.37 30.12 -11.28
CA ARG A 270 -8.43 31.28 -10.39
C ARG A 270 -9.53 32.24 -10.82
N SER A 271 -9.63 32.56 -12.11
CA SER A 271 -10.63 33.51 -12.63
C SER A 271 -12.07 32.99 -12.52
N SER A 272 -12.24 31.66 -12.47
CA SER A 272 -13.55 31.00 -12.30
C SER A 272 -13.85 30.62 -10.85
N LEU A 273 -12.92 30.83 -9.93
CA LEU A 273 -13.12 30.64 -8.50
C LEU A 273 -14.03 31.76 -7.99
N ALA A 274 -15.32 31.49 -7.86
CA ALA A 274 -16.27 32.41 -7.22
C ALA A 274 -16.47 32.08 -5.73
N ARG A 275 -16.40 30.79 -5.36
CA ARG A 275 -16.57 30.23 -4.01
C ARG A 275 -15.84 28.88 -3.92
N TRP A 276 -15.44 28.48 -2.71
CA TRP A 276 -14.89 27.15 -2.45
C TRP A 276 -15.96 26.22 -1.86
N SER A 277 -16.23 25.11 -2.55
CA SER A 277 -17.26 24.13 -2.15
C SER A 277 -16.72 23.03 -1.23
N GLY A 278 -15.41 22.99 -0.96
CA GLY A 278 -14.77 21.90 -0.22
C GLY A 278 -14.67 20.58 -0.99
N GLU A 279 -15.24 20.50 -2.20
CA GLU A 279 -15.16 19.34 -3.07
C GLU A 279 -13.98 19.49 -4.05
N PRO A 280 -13.20 18.43 -4.33
CA PRO A 280 -12.18 18.45 -5.35
C PRO A 280 -12.77 18.89 -6.70
N ARG A 281 -12.24 19.97 -7.28
CA ARG A 281 -12.64 20.45 -8.60
C ARG A 281 -11.92 19.66 -9.68
N SER A 282 -12.60 19.43 -10.80
CA SER A 282 -11.95 18.95 -12.01
C SER A 282 -10.90 19.96 -12.46
N VAL A 283 -9.67 19.47 -12.67
CA VAL A 283 -8.55 20.23 -13.23
C VAL A 283 -8.93 20.71 -14.64
N THR A 284 -8.92 22.02 -14.88
CA THR A 284 -9.20 22.61 -16.20
C THR A 284 -8.18 23.70 -16.56
N GLY A 285 -8.05 24.00 -17.85
CA GLY A 285 -7.17 25.08 -18.33
C GLY A 285 -5.69 24.69 -18.38
N SER A 286 -4.82 25.66 -18.11
CA SER A 286 -3.36 25.45 -18.16
C SER A 286 -2.89 24.38 -17.16
N PRO A 287 -1.96 23.49 -17.56
CA PRO A 287 -1.36 22.53 -16.63
C PRO A 287 -0.37 23.20 -15.67
N TRP A 288 0.05 24.45 -15.91
CA TRP A 288 0.87 25.22 -14.99
C TRP A 288 0.01 25.83 -13.90
N ARG A 289 0.35 25.53 -12.65
CA ARG A 289 -0.39 26.00 -11.47
C ARG A 289 0.49 26.87 -10.60
N ALA A 290 0.03 28.07 -10.29
CA ALA A 290 0.67 28.92 -9.28
C ALA A 290 0.08 28.62 -7.90
N LEU A 291 0.89 28.77 -6.86
CA LEU A 291 0.41 28.72 -5.49
C LEU A 291 -0.28 30.04 -5.16
N TYR A 292 -1.45 29.96 -4.54
CA TYR A 292 -2.21 31.11 -4.05
C TYR A 292 -2.50 30.89 -2.57
N LYS A 293 -2.58 32.01 -1.84
CA LYS A 293 -3.04 32.06 -0.46
C LYS A 293 -4.13 33.11 -0.36
N GLY A 294 -5.19 32.78 0.37
CA GLY A 294 -6.28 33.71 0.65
C GLY A 294 -6.85 33.49 2.03
N GLU A 295 -7.62 34.47 2.49
CA GLU A 295 -8.45 34.32 3.69
C GLU A 295 -9.80 33.71 3.29
N CYS A 296 -10.34 32.88 4.18
CA CYS A 296 -11.68 32.30 4.01
C CYS A 296 -12.52 32.51 5.27
N TRP A 297 -13.82 32.30 5.20
CA TRP A 297 -14.70 32.28 6.37
C TRP A 297 -15.91 31.40 6.12
N VAL A 298 -16.51 30.90 7.20
CA VAL A 298 -17.75 30.12 7.11
C VAL A 298 -18.88 31.06 6.72
N ALA A 299 -19.54 30.78 5.59
CA ALA A 299 -20.70 31.56 5.15
C ALA A 299 -21.79 31.50 6.23
N GLN A 300 -22.23 32.67 6.72
CA GLN A 300 -23.16 32.78 7.85
C GLN A 300 -24.60 32.38 7.48
N ASP A 301 -24.88 32.22 6.18
CA ASP A 301 -26.23 32.18 5.59
C ASP A 301 -26.54 30.90 4.79
N SER A 302 -25.84 29.78 5.04
CA SER A 302 -26.29 28.49 4.48
C SER A 302 -27.57 28.03 5.19
N THR A 303 -28.70 28.58 4.73
CA THR A 303 -30.04 28.02 4.96
C THR A 303 -30.03 26.62 4.38
N ALA A 304 -29.67 25.66 5.23
CA ALA A 304 -29.49 24.26 4.87
C ALA A 304 -30.78 23.74 4.22
N SER A 305 -30.76 23.64 2.89
CA SER A 305 -31.75 22.89 2.14
C SER A 305 -31.56 21.42 2.52
N ALA A 306 -32.39 20.97 3.45
CA ALA A 306 -32.62 19.58 3.83
C ALA A 306 -31.37 18.67 3.92
N GLY A 307 -30.69 18.67 5.07
CA GLY A 307 -30.15 17.42 5.62
C GLY A 307 -28.65 17.33 5.88
N PHE A 308 -27.81 18.23 5.37
CA PHE A 308 -26.39 18.25 5.70
C PHE A 308 -25.87 19.68 5.83
N PRO A 309 -25.24 20.08 6.95
CA PRO A 309 -24.55 21.35 7.05
C PRO A 309 -23.30 21.30 6.16
N ARG A 310 -23.46 21.65 4.87
CA ARG A 310 -22.33 22.05 4.03
C ARG A 310 -21.95 23.45 4.49
N SER A 311 -20.87 23.55 5.25
CA SER A 311 -20.24 24.83 5.53
C SER A 311 -19.52 25.28 4.26
N ASP A 312 -20.26 25.91 3.35
CA ASP A 312 -19.66 26.60 2.21
C ASP A 312 -18.71 27.67 2.76
N LEU A 313 -17.49 27.71 2.23
CA LEU A 313 -16.48 28.67 2.60
C LEU A 313 -16.44 29.76 1.54
N GLU A 314 -16.60 31.00 1.98
CA GLU A 314 -16.38 32.16 1.13
C GLU A 314 -14.90 32.53 1.16
N LEU A 315 -14.39 32.97 0.01
CA LEU A 315 -13.00 33.36 -0.21
C LEU A 315 -12.95 34.83 -0.61
N ASP A 316 -12.00 35.58 -0.05
CA ASP A 316 -11.67 36.90 -0.60
C ASP A 316 -10.73 36.77 -1.79
N LEU A 317 -11.34 36.67 -2.98
CA LEU A 317 -10.62 36.56 -4.26
C LEU A 317 -9.78 37.79 -4.59
N THR A 318 -10.09 38.95 -4.00
CA THR A 318 -9.36 40.19 -4.29
C THR A 318 -7.97 40.21 -3.67
N SER A 319 -7.72 39.30 -2.70
CA SER A 319 -6.44 39.12 -2.00
C SER A 319 -5.54 38.03 -2.61
N LEU A 320 -5.99 37.34 -3.67
CA LEU A 320 -5.28 36.20 -4.26
C LEU A 320 -4.18 36.61 -5.24
N ASP A 321 -3.05 37.01 -4.69
CA ASP A 321 -1.80 37.13 -5.43
C ASP A 321 -1.05 35.78 -5.48
N PRO A 322 -0.40 35.45 -6.60
CA PRO A 322 0.42 34.24 -6.69
C PRO A 322 1.62 34.35 -5.74
N LEU A 323 1.83 33.31 -4.94
CA LEU A 323 2.91 33.19 -3.98
C LEU A 323 4.15 32.55 -4.61
N GLY A 324 5.22 33.35 -4.70
CA GLY A 324 6.54 32.90 -5.11
C GLY A 324 6.63 32.36 -6.55
N PRO A 325 7.85 32.28 -7.11
CA PRO A 325 8.16 31.33 -8.17
C PRO A 325 8.58 29.98 -7.55
N PRO A 326 8.28 28.82 -8.18
CA PRO A 326 7.79 28.62 -9.54
C PRO A 326 6.32 28.16 -9.63
N ALA A 327 5.73 28.31 -10.81
CA ALA A 327 4.55 27.54 -11.16
C ALA A 327 4.89 26.04 -11.21
N PHE A 328 3.95 25.20 -10.81
CA PHE A 328 4.08 23.76 -10.77
C PHE A 328 3.31 23.16 -11.94
N LEU A 329 4.03 22.49 -12.84
CA LEU A 329 3.41 21.83 -13.99
C LEU A 329 2.77 20.51 -13.54
N ALA A 330 1.48 20.34 -13.86
CA ALA A 330 0.65 19.25 -13.35
C ALA A 330 0.78 19.07 -11.84
N GLY A 331 0.89 20.19 -11.11
CA GLY A 331 1.13 20.22 -9.68
C GLY A 331 -0.13 20.03 -8.83
N GLY A 332 0.02 19.43 -7.67
CA GLY A 332 -1.04 19.38 -6.65
C GLY A 332 -0.46 19.17 -5.26
N PHE A 333 -1.19 19.59 -4.23
CA PHE A 333 -0.80 19.33 -2.85
C PHE A 333 -0.88 17.85 -2.59
N LEU A 334 0.19 17.26 -2.07
CA LEU A 334 0.17 15.88 -1.64
C LEU A 334 -0.83 15.73 -0.49
N VAL A 335 -1.68 14.72 -0.57
CA VAL A 335 -2.71 14.45 0.42
C VAL A 335 -2.21 13.41 1.42
N GLU A 336 -2.41 13.67 2.71
CA GLU A 336 -2.21 12.65 3.73
C GLU A 336 -3.36 11.64 3.66
N PRO A 337 -3.09 10.34 3.43
CA PRO A 337 -4.17 9.38 3.18
C PRO A 337 -5.18 9.30 4.32
N ALA A 338 -4.73 9.38 5.58
CA ALA A 338 -5.56 9.25 6.77
C ALA A 338 -6.61 10.37 6.92
N THR A 339 -6.21 11.62 6.68
CA THR A 339 -7.06 12.80 6.86
C THR A 339 -7.75 13.23 5.57
N ARG A 340 -7.18 12.86 4.42
CA ARG A 340 -7.50 13.39 3.09
C ARG A 340 -7.32 14.89 2.96
N ASP A 341 -6.57 15.48 3.88
CA ASP A 341 -6.16 16.88 3.82
C ASP A 341 -4.77 17.00 3.20
N ALA A 342 -4.40 18.21 2.78
CA ALA A 342 -3.04 18.46 2.31
C ALA A 342 -2.03 18.16 3.42
N TRP A 343 -0.90 17.57 3.03
CA TRP A 343 0.17 17.22 3.94
C TRP A 343 0.90 18.46 4.42
N VAL A 344 0.67 18.84 5.67
CA VAL A 344 1.33 19.97 6.33
C VAL A 344 2.46 19.46 7.21
N LEU A 345 3.66 19.97 7.00
CA LEU A 345 4.83 19.66 7.83
C LEU A 345 5.12 20.83 8.76
N ASP A 346 5.47 20.51 10.01
CA ASP A 346 5.90 21.51 10.99
C ASP A 346 7.44 21.72 10.94
N SER A 347 7.90 22.86 11.48
CA SER A 347 9.32 23.19 11.68
C SER A 347 10.24 23.15 10.44
N PRO A 348 10.19 24.17 9.55
CA PRO A 348 9.19 25.24 9.50
C PRO A 348 7.89 24.74 8.89
N ARG A 349 6.80 25.47 9.15
CA ARG A 349 5.49 25.18 8.53
C ARG A 349 5.64 25.17 7.02
N SER A 350 5.09 24.16 6.36
CA SER A 350 5.18 23.99 4.90
C SER A 350 4.23 22.92 4.39
N PHE A 351 4.13 22.81 3.07
CA PHE A 351 3.31 21.85 2.35
C PHE A 351 4.16 21.00 1.44
N LEU A 352 3.67 19.81 1.12
CA LEU A 352 4.25 18.98 0.09
C LEU A 352 3.47 19.15 -1.22
N ILE A 353 4.19 19.46 -2.29
CA ILE A 353 3.64 19.64 -3.64
C ILE A 353 4.30 18.62 -4.54
N LEU A 354 3.49 17.79 -5.17
CA LEU A 354 3.94 16.85 -6.18
C LEU A 354 3.65 17.43 -7.57
N SER A 355 4.66 17.46 -8.44
CA SER A 355 4.59 18.11 -9.76
C SER A 355 5.48 17.40 -10.78
N ARG A 356 5.38 17.74 -12.07
CA ARG A 356 6.28 17.23 -13.11
C ARG A 356 7.18 18.35 -13.63
N PRO A 357 8.44 18.08 -14.00
CA PRO A 357 9.29 19.08 -14.64
C PRO A 357 8.92 19.30 -16.12
N SER A 358 8.27 18.31 -16.75
CA SER A 358 7.72 18.42 -18.11
C SER A 358 6.51 17.50 -18.31
N LEU A 359 5.75 17.70 -19.40
CA LEU A 359 4.63 16.82 -19.79
C LEU A 359 5.09 15.63 -20.64
N ALA A 360 6.39 15.46 -20.89
CA ALA A 360 6.91 14.30 -21.60
C ALA A 360 6.47 13.01 -20.91
N LYS A 361 6.24 11.93 -21.66
CA LYS A 361 5.74 10.68 -21.10
C LYS A 361 6.73 10.09 -20.08
N GLU A 362 8.01 10.33 -20.33
CA GLU A 362 9.17 9.85 -19.60
C GLU A 362 9.52 10.74 -18.39
N ALA A 363 8.82 11.87 -18.19
CA ALA A 363 9.10 12.77 -17.08
C ALA A 363 8.70 12.14 -15.75
N THR A 364 9.61 12.17 -14.80
CA THR A 364 9.39 11.70 -13.43
C THR A 364 8.62 12.73 -12.60
N TRP A 365 8.05 12.28 -11.49
CA TRP A 365 7.47 13.17 -10.50
C TRP A 365 8.57 13.83 -9.68
N SER A 366 8.35 15.09 -9.31
CA SER A 366 9.17 15.84 -8.38
C SER A 366 8.34 16.23 -7.17
N LEU A 367 8.87 15.95 -5.97
CA LEU A 367 8.29 16.37 -4.71
C LEU A 367 9.01 17.64 -4.23
N SER A 368 8.24 18.67 -3.91
CA SER A 368 8.74 19.93 -3.36
C SER A 368 8.14 20.19 -1.99
N ARG A 369 8.95 20.66 -1.04
CA ARG A 369 8.46 21.24 0.22
C ARG A 369 8.43 22.75 0.08
N VAL A 370 7.26 23.33 0.25
CA VAL A 370 7.00 24.74 -0.03
C VAL A 370 6.39 25.40 1.19
N ASP A 371 6.94 26.53 1.62
CA ASP A 371 6.41 27.25 2.78
C ASP A 371 5.11 28.03 2.44
N PRO A 372 4.40 28.56 3.46
CA PRO A 372 3.19 29.35 3.24
C PRO A 372 3.35 30.63 2.44
N ASP A 373 4.57 31.09 2.18
CA ASP A 373 4.88 32.28 1.40
C ASP A 373 5.29 31.93 -0.04
N GLY A 374 5.30 30.63 -0.37
CA GLY A 374 5.63 30.09 -1.69
C GLY A 374 7.11 29.84 -1.93
N ALA A 375 7.97 29.99 -0.92
CA ALA A 375 9.38 29.63 -1.06
C ALA A 375 9.55 28.12 -1.07
N VAL A 376 10.22 27.60 -2.11
CA VAL A 376 10.61 26.19 -2.19
C VAL A 376 11.77 25.94 -1.25
N LEU A 377 11.53 25.26 -0.14
CA LEU A 377 12.54 24.92 0.87
C LEU A 377 13.49 23.84 0.34
N TRP A 378 12.92 22.82 -0.32
CA TRP A 378 13.67 21.82 -1.06
C TRP A 378 12.82 21.21 -2.17
N ARG A 379 13.49 20.58 -3.12
CA ARG A 379 12.89 19.83 -4.22
C ARG A 379 13.73 18.60 -4.51
N THR A 380 13.07 17.45 -4.66
CA THR A 380 13.72 16.21 -5.09
C THR A 380 13.00 15.60 -6.28
N ASP A 381 13.75 14.96 -7.17
CA ASP A 381 13.20 14.03 -8.15
C ASP A 381 12.88 12.72 -7.42
N THR A 382 11.75 12.11 -7.78
CA THR A 382 11.33 10.83 -7.20
C THR A 382 11.84 9.65 -8.01
N GLY A 383 12.25 9.83 -9.27
CA GLY A 383 12.55 8.72 -10.19
C GLY A 383 11.31 7.99 -10.71
N ILE A 384 10.13 8.23 -10.11
CA ILE A 384 8.88 7.58 -10.46
C ILE A 384 8.24 8.32 -11.64
N GLN A 385 8.00 7.65 -12.77
CA GLN A 385 7.17 8.19 -13.86
C GLN A 385 5.69 7.95 -13.60
N TRP A 386 5.34 6.77 -13.07
CA TRP A 386 3.96 6.40 -12.77
C TRP A 386 3.78 6.10 -11.28
N LEU A 387 3.27 7.11 -10.57
CA LEU A 387 2.97 7.01 -9.15
C LEU A 387 1.71 6.17 -8.94
N LYS A 388 1.77 5.20 -8.04
CA LYS A 388 0.67 4.29 -7.72
C LYS A 388 0.21 4.41 -6.27
N HIS A 389 1.14 4.63 -5.34
CA HIS A 389 0.86 4.71 -3.91
C HIS A 389 1.57 5.89 -3.25
N VAL A 390 0.93 6.44 -2.22
CA VAL A 390 1.50 7.39 -1.28
C VAL A 390 1.04 6.97 0.11
N THR A 391 1.96 6.93 1.07
CA THR A 391 1.63 6.62 2.46
C THR A 391 2.53 7.39 3.42
N ASP A 392 2.05 7.53 4.66
CA ASP A 392 2.84 8.12 5.74
C ASP A 392 3.78 7.06 6.31
N GLY A 393 5.08 7.32 6.21
CA GLY A 393 6.13 6.52 6.83
C GLY A 393 6.66 7.18 8.11
N GLY A 394 5.85 7.99 8.79
CA GLY A 394 6.16 8.65 10.05
C GLY A 394 7.11 9.84 9.88
N GLU A 395 8.42 9.63 9.93
CA GLU A 395 9.39 10.70 9.64
C GLU A 395 9.63 10.92 8.13
N SER A 396 9.11 10.00 7.31
CA SER A 396 9.24 10.01 5.85
C SER A 396 7.88 10.04 5.16
N VAL A 397 7.87 10.56 3.93
CA VAL A 397 6.80 10.30 2.96
C VAL A 397 7.23 9.17 2.05
N VAL A 398 6.37 8.18 1.88
CA VAL A 398 6.66 6.99 1.07
C VAL A 398 5.87 7.06 -0.21
N LEU A 399 6.58 7.14 -1.33
CA LEU A 399 6.02 7.13 -2.67
C LEU A 399 6.32 5.78 -3.31
N GLY A 400 5.30 5.15 -3.88
CA GLY A 400 5.45 3.86 -4.55
C GLY A 400 4.99 3.95 -6.00
N GLY A 401 5.81 3.50 -6.94
CA GLY A 401 5.46 3.57 -8.36
C GLY A 401 6.43 2.88 -9.29
N TYR A 402 6.39 3.26 -10.56
CA TYR A 402 7.23 2.67 -11.60
C TYR A 402 8.07 3.74 -12.30
N PRO A 403 9.36 3.46 -12.55
CA PRO A 403 10.26 4.39 -13.23
C PRO A 403 10.10 4.39 -14.75
N ASP A 404 9.42 3.39 -15.34
CA ASP A 404 9.18 3.32 -16.79
C ASP A 404 7.75 2.86 -17.10
N VAL A 405 6.94 3.76 -17.67
CA VAL A 405 5.54 3.48 -18.05
C VAL A 405 5.43 2.61 -19.29
N LEU A 406 6.45 2.59 -20.16
CA LEU A 406 6.40 1.85 -21.43
C LEU A 406 6.49 0.34 -21.21
N ASN A 407 7.07 -0.09 -20.08
CA ASN A 407 7.33 -1.49 -19.78
C ASN A 407 6.83 -1.90 -18.40
N LEU A 408 5.59 -1.56 -18.02
CA LEU A 408 5.06 -1.88 -16.68
C LEU A 408 5.21 -3.36 -16.27
N SER A 409 5.15 -4.30 -17.22
CA SER A 409 5.32 -5.75 -16.96
C SER A 409 6.78 -6.20 -16.75
N ARG A 410 7.74 -5.31 -16.98
CA ARG A 410 9.19 -5.55 -16.78
C ARG A 410 9.85 -4.51 -15.89
N ALA A 411 9.17 -3.40 -15.61
CA ALA A 411 9.67 -2.34 -14.78
C ALA A 411 9.71 -2.81 -13.32
N SER A 412 10.82 -2.54 -12.65
CA SER A 412 10.92 -2.74 -11.21
C SER A 412 9.99 -1.76 -10.49
N TYR A 413 9.34 -2.24 -9.44
CA TYR A 413 8.55 -1.37 -8.58
C TYR A 413 9.49 -0.60 -7.66
N GLU A 414 9.37 0.72 -7.62
CA GLU A 414 10.22 1.58 -6.80
C GLU A 414 9.45 2.11 -5.59
N VAL A 415 10.12 2.06 -4.43
CA VAL A 415 9.65 2.66 -3.19
C VAL A 415 10.63 3.76 -2.83
N VAL A 416 10.16 5.00 -2.86
CA VAL A 416 10.98 6.17 -2.60
C VAL A 416 10.57 6.72 -1.24
N LEU A 417 11.52 6.77 -0.32
CA LEU A 417 11.32 7.31 1.02
C LEU A 417 11.93 8.69 1.04
N ILE A 418 11.14 9.71 1.34
CA ILE A 418 11.60 11.10 1.36
C ILE A 418 11.44 11.62 2.76
N ALA A 419 12.57 11.88 3.44
CA ALA A 419 12.56 12.41 4.78
C ALA A 419 11.86 13.78 4.80
N LYS A 420 10.87 13.93 5.69
CA LYS A 420 10.03 15.15 5.76
C LYS A 420 10.87 16.39 6.07
N ARG A 421 11.91 16.24 6.89
CA ARG A 421 12.71 17.35 7.44
C ARG A 421 13.58 18.05 6.41
N ASP A 422 14.36 17.31 5.64
CA ASP A 422 15.44 17.83 4.80
C ASP A 422 15.28 17.49 3.32
N GLY A 423 14.28 16.67 2.97
CA GLY A 423 13.97 16.33 1.60
C GLY A 423 14.96 15.36 0.97
N TYR A 424 15.82 14.72 1.77
CA TYR A 424 16.65 13.63 1.26
C TYR A 424 15.73 12.49 0.83
N ALA A 425 15.70 12.27 -0.49
CA ALA A 425 15.08 11.09 -1.08
C ALA A 425 16.07 9.93 -0.98
N LEU A 426 15.72 8.96 -0.16
CA LEU A 426 16.33 7.66 -0.17
C LEU A 426 15.50 6.79 -1.13
N VAL A 427 16.04 6.57 -2.32
CA VAL A 427 15.41 5.75 -3.34
C VAL A 427 15.71 4.29 -3.02
N HIS A 428 14.70 3.57 -2.56
CA HIS A 428 14.76 2.12 -2.48
C HIS A 428 14.09 1.55 -3.72
N THR A 429 14.93 1.25 -4.71
CA THR A 429 14.50 0.30 -5.72
C THR A 429 14.35 -1.03 -5.01
N VAL A 430 13.11 -1.42 -4.73
CA VAL A 430 12.81 -2.82 -4.45
C VAL A 430 13.02 -3.52 -5.79
N GLN A 431 14.29 -3.85 -6.08
CA GLN A 431 14.62 -4.76 -7.16
C GLN A 431 14.01 -6.08 -6.74
N THR A 432 12.83 -6.32 -7.25
CA THR A 432 12.01 -7.42 -6.84
C THR A 432 12.68 -8.76 -7.20
N GLY A 433 13.70 -8.78 -8.07
CA GLY A 433 14.65 -9.89 -8.15
C GLY A 433 16.09 -9.40 -8.26
N GLU A 434 16.94 -9.76 -7.31
CA GLU A 434 18.36 -9.94 -7.62
C GLU A 434 18.42 -10.96 -8.74
N THR A 435 18.79 -10.51 -9.94
CA THR A 435 19.24 -11.44 -10.96
C THR A 435 20.63 -11.87 -10.52
N GLU A 436 20.73 -12.92 -9.70
CA GLU A 436 21.99 -13.67 -9.59
C GLU A 436 22.24 -14.23 -11.00
N VAL A 437 22.98 -13.48 -11.81
CA VAL A 437 23.55 -13.99 -13.05
C VAL A 437 24.61 -15.00 -12.62
N ARG A 438 24.20 -16.27 -12.50
CA ARG A 438 25.11 -17.40 -12.34
C ARG A 438 25.69 -17.84 -13.68
#